data_AF-A0A378IZU1-F1
#
_entry.id   AF-A0A378IZU1-F1
#
_cell.length_a   1.000
_cell.length_b   1.000
_cell.length_c   1.000
_cell.angle_alpha   90.00
_cell.angle_beta   90.00
_cell.angle_gamma   90.00
#
_symmetry.space_group_name_H-M   'P 1'
#
loop_
_entity.id
_entity.type
_entity.pdbx_description
1 polymer ?
#
loop_
_entity_poly.entity_id
_entity_poly.type
_entity_poly.pdbx_seq_one_letter_code
_entity_poly.pdbx_strand_id
1 'polypeptide(L)'
;MNFCLKSIATAVLVSFSPLIVYAAESESQGAESFQTTCVNTWMNRVNEAKDKVDYKDFGEKYCECAATQPLDSDEAVNKAIQLCMSQTLLHDTMDSLEEEIGLSEATEDDISEYCLDRWNLVYPKLSENGKRATQAYCECAKPKLMGLIKEADNMTDKQYADEINSIAAACSPQVKSDKAASNTSEE
;
A
#
# COMPACT_ATOMS: atom_id res chain seq x y z
N MET A 1 -48.37 -70.01 -42.85
CA MET A 1 -47.84 -70.51 -41.56
C MET A 1 -46.97 -69.40 -40.99
N ASN A 2 -47.44 -68.69 -39.96
CA ASN A 2 -47.04 -68.84 -38.54
C ASN A 2 -45.52 -68.75 -38.33
N PHE A 3 -44.93 -68.02 -37.39
CA PHE A 3 -45.33 -67.00 -36.41
C PHE A 3 -44.01 -66.58 -35.70
N CYS A 4 -43.93 -65.35 -35.17
CA CYS A 4 -43.07 -64.89 -34.05
C CYS A 4 -41.52 -64.83 -34.16
N LEU A 5 -40.96 -63.63 -33.94
CA LEU A 5 -40.11 -63.22 -32.79
C LEU A 5 -39.61 -61.78 -33.03
N LYS A 6 -40.27 -60.74 -32.49
CA LYS A 6 -39.99 -60.06 -31.21
C LYS A 6 -38.57 -59.48 -31.04
N SER A 7 -38.52 -58.14 -31.00
CA SER A 7 -37.71 -57.30 -30.08
C SER A 7 -36.18 -57.29 -30.30
N ILE A 8 -35.38 -56.24 -30.10
CA ILE A 8 -35.46 -54.99 -29.31
C ILE A 8 -34.77 -53.87 -30.13
N ALA A 9 -35.37 -52.67 -30.16
CA ALA A 9 -34.68 -51.44 -30.54
C ALA A 9 -33.84 -50.96 -29.36
N THR A 10 -32.52 -50.92 -29.49
CA THR A 10 -31.64 -50.38 -28.46
C THR A 10 -31.44 -48.89 -28.72
N ALA A 11 -32.26 -48.06 -28.09
CA ALA A 11 -31.99 -46.63 -27.97
C ALA A 11 -30.81 -46.44 -27.01
N VAL A 12 -29.67 -45.99 -27.52
CA VAL A 12 -28.56 -45.53 -26.69
C VAL A 12 -28.95 -44.18 -26.10
N LEU A 13 -29.54 -44.21 -24.90
CA LEU A 13 -29.69 -43.04 -24.06
C LEU A 13 -28.30 -42.65 -23.56
N VAL A 14 -27.69 -41.66 -24.22
CA VAL A 14 -26.57 -40.92 -23.64
C VAL A 14 -27.15 -40.12 -22.48
N SER A 15 -27.05 -40.68 -21.28
CA SER A 15 -27.29 -39.99 -20.03
C SER A 15 -26.25 -38.88 -19.88
N PHE A 16 -26.57 -37.70 -20.41
CA PHE A 16 -26.01 -36.46 -19.91
C PHE A 16 -26.50 -36.31 -18.46
N SER A 17 -25.68 -36.77 -17.52
CA SER A 17 -25.75 -36.25 -16.15
C SER A 17 -25.27 -34.81 -16.23
N PRO A 18 -26.12 -33.78 -16.06
CA PRO A 18 -25.58 -32.53 -15.56
C PRO A 18 -24.99 -32.90 -14.19
N LEU A 19 -23.67 -32.89 -14.10
CA LEU A 19 -23.05 -32.61 -12.81
C LEU A 19 -23.60 -31.23 -12.47
N ILE A 20 -24.70 -31.21 -11.72
CA ILE A 20 -25.05 -30.10 -10.86
C ILE A 20 -23.87 -30.06 -9.90
N VAL A 21 -22.83 -29.34 -10.34
CA VAL A 21 -21.87 -28.74 -9.44
C VAL A 21 -22.77 -27.87 -8.59
N TYR A 22 -23.13 -28.40 -7.42
CA TYR A 22 -23.33 -27.54 -6.28
C TYR A 22 -22.01 -26.77 -6.22
N ALA A 23 -22.02 -25.56 -6.77
CA ALA A 23 -21.25 -24.51 -6.16
C ALA A 23 -21.76 -24.56 -4.73
N ALA A 24 -21.03 -25.26 -3.88
CA ALA A 24 -21.07 -24.94 -2.48
C ALA A 24 -20.76 -23.46 -2.49
N GLU A 25 -21.81 -22.65 -2.36
CA GLU A 25 -21.71 -21.42 -1.61
C GLU A 25 -21.13 -21.87 -0.28
N SER A 26 -19.79 -21.95 -0.25
CA SER A 26 -19.07 -21.59 0.93
C SER A 26 -19.50 -20.15 1.18
N GLU A 27 -20.63 -20.01 1.87
CA GLU A 27 -20.77 -19.01 2.91
C GLU A 27 -19.57 -19.23 3.83
N SER A 28 -18.41 -18.72 3.40
CA SER A 28 -17.32 -18.49 4.31
C SER A 28 -17.91 -17.50 5.30
N GLN A 29 -18.08 -17.93 6.54
CA GLN A 29 -18.15 -17.02 7.67
C GLN A 29 -17.05 -15.98 7.44
N GLY A 30 -17.48 -14.72 7.23
CA GLY A 30 -16.83 -13.75 6.36
C GLY A 30 -15.31 -13.67 6.52
N ALA A 31 -14.58 -14.03 5.46
CA ALA A 31 -13.17 -13.69 5.36
C ALA A 31 -13.07 -12.17 5.39
N GLU A 32 -12.42 -11.65 6.43
CA GLU A 32 -12.15 -10.22 6.58
C GLU A 32 -11.32 -9.74 5.37
N SER A 33 -11.65 -8.57 4.82
CA SER A 33 -10.91 -8.03 3.67
C SER A 33 -9.46 -7.73 4.07
N PHE A 34 -8.52 -7.79 3.12
CA PHE A 34 -7.11 -7.44 3.38
C PHE A 34 -6.99 -6.07 4.05
N GLN A 35 -7.73 -5.07 3.56
CA GLN A 35 -7.70 -3.72 4.11
C GLN A 35 -8.12 -3.71 5.58
N THR A 36 -9.21 -4.40 5.94
CA THR A 36 -9.68 -4.47 7.32
C THR A 36 -8.65 -5.18 8.22
N THR A 37 -8.09 -6.31 7.77
CA THR A 37 -7.03 -7.01 8.52
C THR A 37 -5.77 -6.16 8.68
N CYS A 38 -5.39 -5.41 7.64
CA CYS A 38 -4.24 -4.50 7.67
C CYS A 38 -4.44 -3.39 8.72
N VAL A 39 -5.59 -2.70 8.69
CA VAL A 39 -5.91 -1.62 9.64
C VAL A 39 -6.00 -2.18 11.06
N ASN A 40 -6.67 -3.31 11.28
CA ASN A 40 -6.73 -3.96 12.60
C ASN A 40 -5.33 -4.29 13.12
N THR A 41 -4.44 -4.77 12.24
CA THR A 41 -3.06 -5.08 12.61
C THR A 41 -2.27 -3.82 12.96
N TRP A 42 -2.44 -2.74 12.19
CA TRP A 42 -1.84 -1.43 12.48
C TRP A 42 -2.24 -0.92 13.86
N MET A 43 -3.54 -1.00 14.17
CA MET A 43 -4.11 -0.50 15.42
C MET A 43 -3.64 -1.24 16.67
N ASN A 44 -2.95 -2.38 16.55
CA ASN A 44 -2.31 -3.05 17.70
C ASN A 44 -1.31 -2.15 18.45
N ARG A 45 -0.75 -1.15 17.77
CA ARG A 45 0.23 -0.20 18.36
C ARG A 45 -0.35 1.17 18.67
N VAL A 46 -1.66 1.38 18.52
CA VAL A 46 -2.31 2.70 18.71
C VAL A 46 -2.06 3.30 20.10
N ASN A 47 -1.90 2.47 21.14
CA ASN A 47 -1.65 2.97 22.50
C ASN A 47 -0.22 3.51 22.69
N GLU A 48 0.68 3.28 21.74
CA GLU A 48 2.01 3.89 21.70
C GLU A 48 2.01 5.26 21.00
N ALA A 49 0.98 5.56 20.20
CA ALA A 49 0.84 6.82 19.51
C ALA A 49 0.30 7.91 20.46
N LYS A 50 0.88 9.12 20.34
CA LYS A 50 0.45 10.30 21.10
C LYS A 50 -0.92 10.80 20.61
N ASP A 51 -1.08 10.84 19.29
CA ASP A 51 -2.36 11.11 18.64
C ASP A 51 -2.91 9.80 18.06
N LYS A 52 -4.09 9.38 18.52
CA LYS A 52 -4.70 8.11 18.08
C LYS A 52 -5.55 8.28 16.82
N VAL A 53 -6.03 9.49 16.55
CA VAL A 53 -6.86 9.78 15.38
C VAL A 53 -5.97 9.84 14.16
N ASP A 54 -4.93 10.67 14.20
CA ASP A 54 -3.96 10.78 13.09
C ASP A 54 -3.24 9.44 12.87
N TYR A 55 -2.91 8.70 13.94
CA TYR A 55 -2.29 7.38 13.80
C TYR A 55 -3.20 6.40 13.06
N LYS A 56 -4.51 6.45 13.32
CA LYS A 56 -5.48 5.61 12.65
C LYS A 56 -5.64 6.03 11.18
N ASP A 57 -5.78 7.32 10.93
CA ASP A 57 -5.95 7.87 9.57
C ASP A 57 -4.73 7.52 8.68
N PHE A 58 -3.52 7.73 9.21
CA PHE A 58 -2.29 7.28 8.55
C PHE A 58 -2.33 5.79 8.23
N GLY A 59 -2.75 4.96 9.19
CA GLY A 59 -2.88 3.52 9.01
C GLY A 59 -3.88 3.13 7.92
N GLU A 60 -4.99 3.85 7.81
CA GLU A 60 -6.00 3.65 6.78
C GLU A 60 -5.44 3.98 5.39
N LYS A 61 -4.77 5.13 5.23
CA LYS A 61 -4.08 5.53 3.98
C LYS A 61 -2.98 4.53 3.59
N TYR A 62 -2.15 4.11 4.55
CA TYR A 62 -1.11 3.10 4.32
C TYR A 62 -1.69 1.77 3.85
N CYS A 63 -2.77 1.30 4.48
CA CYS A 63 -3.41 0.03 4.14
C CYS A 63 -4.15 0.08 2.81
N GLU A 64 -4.69 1.24 2.42
CA GLU A 64 -5.24 1.47 1.08
C GLU A 64 -4.14 1.34 0.03
N CYS A 65 -2.99 1.99 0.22
CA CYS A 65 -1.84 1.80 -0.66
C CYS A 65 -1.43 0.33 -0.74
N ALA A 66 -1.25 -0.33 0.41
CA ALA A 66 -0.79 -1.72 0.47
C ALA A 66 -1.74 -2.69 -0.25
N ALA A 67 -3.05 -2.42 -0.24
CA ALA A 67 -4.05 -3.23 -0.93
C ALA A 67 -3.89 -3.23 -2.47
N THR A 68 -3.17 -2.24 -3.02
CA THR A 68 -2.89 -2.13 -4.47
C THR A 68 -1.57 -2.78 -4.88
N GLN A 69 -0.75 -3.21 -3.92
CA GLN A 69 0.59 -3.72 -4.20
C GLN A 69 0.62 -5.24 -4.39
N PRO A 70 1.61 -5.77 -5.15
CA PRO A 70 1.88 -7.21 -5.15
C PRO A 70 2.45 -7.63 -3.79
N LEU A 71 1.88 -8.67 -3.18
CA LEU A 71 2.27 -9.19 -1.86
C LEU A 71 2.57 -10.71 -1.91
N ASP A 72 2.97 -11.20 -3.08
CA ASP A 72 3.15 -12.62 -3.38
C ASP A 72 4.54 -13.18 -2.98
N SER A 73 5.45 -12.32 -2.54
CA SER A 73 6.78 -12.69 -2.09
C SER A 73 7.31 -11.72 -1.03
N ASP A 74 8.27 -12.17 -0.22
CA ASP A 74 8.91 -11.31 0.80
C ASP A 74 9.55 -10.05 0.17
N GLU A 75 10.11 -10.17 -1.04
CA GLU A 75 10.67 -9.03 -1.77
C GLU A 75 9.59 -8.03 -2.17
N ALA A 76 8.47 -8.52 -2.73
CA ALA A 76 7.34 -7.68 -3.10
C ALA A 76 6.70 -7.01 -1.86
N VAL A 77 6.57 -7.74 -0.75
CA VAL A 77 6.09 -7.21 0.53
C VAL A 77 7.03 -6.12 1.06
N ASN A 78 8.34 -6.36 1.09
CA ASN A 78 9.30 -5.35 1.55
C ASN A 78 9.26 -4.09 0.68
N LYS A 79 9.13 -4.25 -0.64
CA LYS A 79 8.96 -3.12 -1.56
C LYS A 79 7.66 -2.37 -1.30
N ALA A 80 6.55 -3.08 -1.10
CA ALA A 80 5.25 -2.49 -0.79
C ALA A 80 5.29 -1.69 0.53
N ILE A 81 5.94 -2.24 1.57
CA ILE A 81 6.13 -1.54 2.85
C ILE A 81 6.88 -0.22 2.64
N GLN A 82 8.01 -0.24 1.92
CA GLN A 82 8.81 0.97 1.69
C GLN A 82 8.06 2.01 0.86
N LEU A 83 7.40 1.57 -0.21
CA LEU A 83 6.65 2.43 -1.11
C LEU A 83 5.45 3.07 -0.41
N CYS A 84 4.61 2.26 0.25
CA CYS A 84 3.40 2.77 0.88
C CYS A 84 3.70 3.62 2.10
N MET A 85 4.73 3.28 2.88
CA MET A 85 5.14 4.12 4.01
C MET A 85 5.63 5.49 3.53
N SER A 86 6.47 5.53 2.49
CA SER A 86 7.03 6.80 2.01
C SER A 86 5.99 7.68 1.33
N GLN A 87 5.11 7.09 0.52
CA GLN A 87 4.00 7.81 -0.10
C GLN A 87 3.04 8.36 0.95
N THR A 88 2.58 7.51 1.87
CA THR A 88 1.64 7.92 2.92
C THR A 88 2.24 9.05 3.76
N LEU A 89 3.54 8.98 4.10
CA LEU A 89 4.19 10.03 4.86
C LEU A 89 4.10 11.40 4.17
N LEU A 90 4.43 11.49 2.88
CA LEU A 90 4.44 12.77 2.21
C LEU A 90 3.05 13.29 1.92
N HIS A 91 2.09 12.42 1.57
CA HIS A 91 0.69 12.85 1.45
C HIS A 91 0.19 13.40 2.78
N ASP A 92 0.39 12.67 3.87
CA ASP A 92 -0.08 13.08 5.19
C ASP A 92 0.62 14.37 5.70
N THR A 93 1.89 14.54 5.36
CA THR A 93 2.63 15.80 5.59
C THR A 93 1.98 16.96 4.86
N MET A 94 1.68 16.80 3.57
CA MET A 94 1.11 17.86 2.74
C MET A 94 -0.34 18.16 3.11
N ASP A 95 -1.15 17.14 3.41
CA ASP A 95 -2.51 17.29 3.92
C ASP A 95 -2.51 18.10 5.22
N SER A 96 -1.65 17.72 6.17
CA SER A 96 -1.53 18.42 7.45
C SER A 96 -1.11 19.88 7.30
N LEU A 97 -0.16 20.17 6.40
CA LEU A 97 0.27 21.53 6.13
C LEU A 97 -0.87 22.38 5.55
N GLU A 98 -1.64 21.83 4.62
CA GLU A 98 -2.81 22.52 4.04
C GLU A 98 -3.88 22.79 5.11
N GLU A 99 -4.16 21.80 5.96
CA GLU A 99 -5.21 21.90 6.99
C GLU A 99 -4.85 22.86 8.13
N GLU A 100 -3.58 22.88 8.58
CA GLU A 100 -3.17 23.64 9.76
C GLU A 100 -2.67 25.06 9.43
N ILE A 101 -2.00 25.24 8.28
CA ILE A 101 -1.33 26.51 7.91
C ILE A 101 -1.81 27.02 6.54
N GLY A 102 -2.13 26.11 5.62
CA GLY A 102 -2.35 26.41 4.21
C GLY A 102 -1.05 26.36 3.41
N LEU A 103 -1.05 25.67 2.28
CA LEU A 103 0.16 25.46 1.47
C LEU A 103 0.78 26.77 0.96
N SER A 104 -0.02 27.81 0.72
CA SER A 104 0.48 29.12 0.28
C SER A 104 1.31 29.85 1.35
N GLU A 105 1.14 29.50 2.62
CA GLU A 105 1.85 30.11 3.76
C GLU A 105 2.97 29.21 4.31
N ALA A 106 3.00 27.94 3.89
CA ALA A 106 3.98 26.96 4.33
C ALA A 106 5.42 27.35 3.94
N THR A 107 6.35 27.12 4.86
CA THR A 107 7.80 27.30 4.67
C THR A 107 8.53 25.96 4.57
N GLU A 108 9.81 25.99 4.19
CA GLU A 108 10.61 24.77 4.18
C GLU A 108 10.78 24.17 5.59
N ASP A 109 10.82 25.03 6.61
CA ASP A 109 10.93 24.59 8.00
C ASP A 109 9.65 23.87 8.45
N ASP A 110 8.47 24.38 8.04
CA ASP A 110 7.19 23.70 8.30
C ASP A 110 7.16 22.32 7.63
N ILE A 111 7.59 22.20 6.37
CA ILE A 111 7.66 20.89 5.70
C ILE A 111 8.56 19.91 6.46
N SER A 112 9.72 20.37 6.92
CA SER A 112 10.62 19.54 7.73
C SER A 112 9.97 19.10 9.04
N GLU A 113 9.32 20.03 9.75
CA GLU A 113 8.67 19.76 11.04
C GLU A 113 7.54 18.72 10.87
N TYR A 114 6.60 18.97 9.96
CA TYR A 114 5.47 18.07 9.73
C TYR A 114 5.92 16.70 9.22
N CYS A 115 6.91 16.62 8.33
CA CYS A 115 7.45 15.33 7.88
C CYS A 115 8.02 14.51 9.03
N LEU A 116 8.78 15.14 9.93
CA LEU A 116 9.35 14.46 11.10
C LEU A 116 8.26 14.09 12.11
N ASP A 117 7.26 14.93 12.30
CA ASP A 117 6.15 14.69 13.23
C ASP A 117 5.27 13.52 12.79
N ARG A 118 4.93 13.41 11.49
CA ARG A 118 4.21 12.23 10.97
C ARG A 118 5.04 10.97 11.07
N TRP A 119 6.36 11.06 10.93
CA TRP A 119 7.20 9.89 11.18
C TRP A 119 7.22 9.49 12.67
N ASN A 120 7.32 10.47 13.57
CA ASN A 120 7.31 10.25 15.02
C ASN A 120 5.95 9.72 15.52
N LEU A 121 4.86 10.10 14.86
CA LEU A 121 3.52 9.55 15.09
C LEU A 121 3.50 8.03 14.86
N VAL A 122 4.10 7.57 13.76
CA VAL A 122 4.08 6.16 13.35
C VAL A 122 5.14 5.32 14.07
N TYR A 123 6.32 5.89 14.30
CA TYR A 123 7.47 5.22 14.91
C TYR A 123 8.05 6.02 16.09
N PRO A 124 7.36 6.09 17.24
CA PRO A 124 7.78 6.92 18.37
C PRO A 124 9.08 6.46 19.07
N LYS A 125 9.57 5.25 18.75
CA LYS A 125 10.73 4.61 19.39
C LYS A 125 11.79 4.14 18.39
N LEU A 126 12.22 5.02 17.50
CA LEU A 126 13.27 4.71 16.53
C LEU A 126 14.65 4.63 17.19
N SER A 127 15.47 3.72 16.65
CA SER A 127 16.92 3.76 16.88
C SER A 127 17.54 5.02 16.27
N GLU A 128 18.75 5.38 16.72
CA GLU A 128 19.49 6.53 16.15
C GLU A 128 19.77 6.40 14.66
N ASN A 129 19.91 5.17 14.14
CA ASN A 129 20.02 4.95 12.70
C ASN A 129 18.70 5.20 11.98
N GLY A 130 17.57 4.77 12.56
CA GLY A 130 16.24 5.05 12.03
C GLY A 130 15.93 6.54 12.00
N LYS A 131 16.25 7.27 13.08
CA LYS A 131 16.11 8.74 13.14
C LYS A 131 16.93 9.44 12.04
N ARG A 132 18.20 9.04 11.86
CA ARG A 132 19.06 9.62 10.80
C ARG A 132 18.53 9.34 9.39
N ALA A 133 18.05 8.12 9.13
CA ALA A 133 17.45 7.78 7.84
C ALA A 133 16.19 8.60 7.57
N THR A 134 15.35 8.79 8.60
CA THR A 134 14.14 9.62 8.53
C THR A 134 14.48 11.07 8.25
N GLN A 135 15.43 11.64 8.98
CA GLN A 135 15.87 13.01 8.77
C GLN A 135 16.43 13.21 7.36
N ALA A 136 17.22 12.27 6.86
CA ALA A 136 17.72 12.31 5.48
C ALA A 136 16.59 12.24 4.44
N TYR A 137 15.55 11.45 4.71
CA TYR A 137 14.36 11.38 3.85
C TYR A 137 13.61 12.71 3.80
N CYS A 138 13.28 13.29 4.97
CA CYS A 138 12.58 14.57 5.05
C CYS A 138 13.41 15.72 4.43
N GLU A 139 14.72 15.76 4.66
CA GLU A 139 15.62 16.74 4.04
C GLU A 139 15.69 16.60 2.51
N CYS A 140 15.57 15.37 1.99
CA CYS A 140 15.46 15.17 0.54
C CYS A 140 14.12 15.68 -0.02
N ALA A 141 13.02 15.40 0.68
CA ALA A 141 11.67 15.72 0.22
C ALA A 141 11.39 17.22 0.29
N LYS A 142 11.85 17.89 1.35
CA LYS A 142 11.61 19.30 1.66
C LYS A 142 11.71 20.27 0.47
N PRO A 143 12.86 20.41 -0.22
CA PRO A 143 12.96 21.36 -1.32
C PRO A 143 12.10 20.96 -2.54
N LYS A 144 11.75 19.68 -2.69
CA LYS A 144 10.90 19.19 -3.78
C LYS A 144 9.44 19.48 -3.52
N LEU A 145 8.98 19.25 -2.29
CA LEU A 145 7.64 19.60 -1.85
C LEU A 145 7.44 21.11 -1.88
N MET A 146 8.43 21.90 -1.46
CA MET A 146 8.39 23.35 -1.61
C MET A 146 8.32 23.79 -3.08
N GLY A 147 8.97 23.06 -3.99
CA GLY A 147 8.81 23.26 -5.43
C GLY A 147 7.38 22.96 -5.90
N LEU A 148 6.84 21.82 -5.47
CA LEU A 148 5.48 21.37 -5.80
C LEU A 148 4.42 22.35 -5.31
N ILE A 149 4.51 22.86 -4.07
CA ILE A 149 3.59 23.86 -3.49
C ILE A 149 3.45 25.07 -4.42
N LYS A 150 4.57 25.56 -4.98
CA LYS A 150 4.57 26.74 -5.85
C LYS A 150 3.86 26.51 -7.19
N GLU A 151 3.70 25.25 -7.59
CA GLU A 151 3.07 24.87 -8.85
C GLU A 151 1.66 24.28 -8.64
N ALA A 152 1.26 24.00 -7.40
CA ALA A 152 0.05 23.27 -7.03
C ALA A 152 -1.24 23.87 -7.62
N ASP A 153 -1.37 25.20 -7.64
CA ASP A 153 -2.53 25.92 -8.20
C ASP A 153 -2.79 25.63 -9.70
N ASN A 154 -1.79 25.11 -10.42
CA ASN A 154 -1.88 24.79 -11.84
C ASN A 154 -2.03 23.27 -12.10
N MET A 155 -2.19 22.48 -11.04
CA MET A 155 -2.30 21.02 -11.12
C MET A 155 -3.72 20.57 -10.82
N THR A 156 -4.09 19.42 -11.39
CA THR A 156 -5.23 18.65 -10.88
C THR A 156 -4.83 17.87 -9.64
N ASP A 157 -5.80 17.50 -8.80
CA ASP A 157 -5.57 16.67 -7.61
C ASP A 157 -4.78 15.40 -7.92
N LYS A 158 -5.06 14.77 -9.07
CA LYS A 158 -4.32 13.60 -9.54
C LYS A 158 -2.87 13.90 -9.86
N GLN A 159 -2.59 14.98 -10.57
CA GLN A 159 -1.21 15.36 -10.90
C GLN A 159 -0.43 15.72 -9.64
N TYR A 160 -1.04 16.47 -8.74
CA TYR A 160 -0.47 16.81 -7.45
C TYR A 160 -0.12 15.56 -6.64
N ALA A 161 -1.06 14.62 -6.54
CA ALA A 161 -0.84 13.37 -5.83
C ALA A 161 0.24 12.48 -6.50
N ASP A 162 0.26 12.42 -7.84
CA ASP A 162 1.26 11.68 -8.60
C ASP A 162 2.67 12.29 -8.42
N GLU A 163 2.79 13.62 -8.31
CA GLU A 163 4.06 14.29 -8.02
C GLU A 163 4.55 14.04 -6.57
N ILE A 164 3.66 14.04 -5.58
CA ILE A 164 4.01 13.61 -4.21
C ILE A 164 4.56 12.18 -4.24
N ASN A 165 3.91 11.26 -4.96
CA ASN A 165 4.37 9.88 -5.11
C ASN A 165 5.75 9.80 -5.78
N SER A 166 6.01 10.64 -6.79
CA SER A 166 7.30 10.75 -7.48
C SER A 166 8.40 11.24 -6.52
N ILE A 167 8.12 12.28 -5.73
CA ILE A 167 9.04 12.80 -4.71
C ILE A 167 9.33 11.73 -3.65
N ALA A 168 8.30 11.03 -3.17
CA ALA A 168 8.45 9.96 -2.19
C ALA A 168 9.38 8.87 -2.71
N ALA A 169 9.17 8.41 -3.95
CA ALA A 169 10.01 7.39 -4.58
C ALA A 169 11.46 7.87 -4.80
N ALA A 170 11.66 9.14 -5.18
CA ALA A 170 12.97 9.71 -5.42
C ALA A 170 13.79 9.88 -4.12
N CYS A 171 13.11 10.14 -3.00
CA CYS A 171 13.75 10.37 -1.70
C CYS A 171 13.86 9.12 -0.82
N SER A 172 13.05 8.09 -1.09
CA SER A 172 13.23 6.80 -0.44
C SER A 172 14.60 6.23 -0.79
N PRO A 173 15.37 5.73 0.19
CA PRO A 173 16.58 5.00 -0.12
C PRO A 173 16.20 3.84 -1.03
N GLN A 174 16.67 3.85 -2.27
CA GLN A 174 16.44 2.72 -3.18
C GLN A 174 17.03 1.49 -2.48
N VAL A 175 16.16 0.56 -2.07
CA VAL A 175 16.57 -0.75 -1.59
C VAL A 175 17.26 -1.41 -2.77
N LYS A 176 18.58 -1.21 -2.88
CA LYS A 176 19.41 -2.03 -3.74
C LYS A 176 19.37 -3.40 -3.11
N SER A 177 18.63 -4.32 -3.72
CA SER A 177 18.71 -5.74 -3.40
C SER A 177 20.19 -6.13 -3.49
N ASP A 178 20.79 -6.58 -2.39
CA ASP A 178 22.20 -7.00 -2.31
C ASP A 178 22.54 -8.22 -3.21
N LYS A 179 21.60 -8.70 -4.04
CA LYS A 179 21.84 -9.76 -5.03
C LYS A 179 22.63 -9.34 -6.27
N ALA A 180 22.93 -8.06 -6.46
CA ALA A 180 23.74 -7.61 -7.60
C ALA A 180 25.27 -7.61 -7.35
N ALA A 181 25.74 -7.98 -6.14
CA ALA A 181 27.16 -7.96 -5.79
C ALA A 181 27.84 -9.34 -5.80
N SER A 182 27.16 -10.42 -6.20
CA SER A 182 27.73 -11.79 -6.19
C SER A 182 27.82 -12.40 -7.59
N ASN A 183 28.29 -11.66 -8.59
CA ASN A 183 28.75 -12.22 -9.87
C ASN A 183 29.84 -11.31 -10.48
N THR A 184 30.93 -11.09 -9.73
CA THR A 184 32.19 -10.65 -10.33
C THR A 184 33.34 -11.32 -9.57
N SER A 185 33.44 -12.63 -9.73
CA SER A 185 34.66 -13.38 -9.48
C SER A 185 34.66 -14.59 -10.40
N GLU A 186 35.01 -14.37 -11.66
CA GLU A 186 35.53 -15.38 -12.58
C GLU A 186 36.19 -14.64 -13.76
N GLU A 187 37.46 -14.28 -13.56
CA GLU A 187 38.62 -14.60 -14.43
C GLU A 187 39.93 -14.20 -13.74
#